data_AF-A0A5C9E9K2-F1
#
_entry.id   AF-A0A5C9E9K2-F1
#
_cell.length_a   1.000
_cell.length_b   1.000
_cell.length_c   1.000
_cell.angle_alpha   90.00
_cell.angle_beta   90.00
_cell.angle_gamma   90.00
#
_symmetry.space_group_name_H-M   'P 1'
#
loop_
_entity.id
_entity.type
_entity.pdbx_description
1 polymer ?
#
loop_
_entity_poly.entity_id
_entity_poly.type
_entity_poly.pdbx_seq_one_letter_code
_entity_poly.pdbx_strand_id
1 'polypeptide(L)'
;MELIIQEDNSEELTPRVDNVEEYIRKLEDGDISEKTKEMEEYEKETGRYAIWRNVVTESFKRWLKGEKIYNRDKERISLYVTDKTKSKWQNFIKDSNYSTISKLIRNSVKTFIEDFHKKEIDQEISKINPKTVSNISHALKEPLTSIKGYSQLLIENHSNKLNENVLETIRNIFDQSILLENKIIKFLDNIKQPSQSPDILLIEDDLATIRLITSYFESKGYNCKGVVSGSKGIEELKNSTPKVILLDIILPDLSGYDICKTIKSDNDYKSIPVFFLTAIAGSEVEKKLDETKADGYILKPFNFSDFEEIFEILNNKSS
;
A
#
# COMPACT_ATOMS: atom_id res chain seq x y z
N MET A 1 16.00 -25.33 9.04
CA MET A 1 14.77 -24.82 9.69
C MET A 1 14.08 -23.93 8.67
N GLU A 2 12.77 -24.06 8.47
CA GLU A 2 12.03 -23.27 7.47
C GLU A 2 11.42 -22.01 8.10
N LEU A 3 11.63 -20.87 7.46
CA LEU A 3 11.03 -19.59 7.81
C LEU A 3 9.94 -19.25 6.78
N ILE A 4 8.70 -19.12 7.25
CA ILE A 4 7.58 -18.60 6.47
C ILE A 4 7.23 -17.23 7.04
N ILE A 5 7.29 -16.17 6.23
CA ILE A 5 6.95 -14.80 6.63
C ILE A 5 5.47 -14.54 6.31
N GLN A 6 4.70 -14.13 7.32
CA GLN A 6 3.30 -13.71 7.22
C GLN A 6 3.02 -12.60 8.23
N GLU A 7 2.12 -11.68 7.86
CA GLU A 7 1.37 -10.83 8.79
C GLU A 7 0.27 -11.66 9.44
N ASP A 8 0.11 -11.46 10.75
CA ASP A 8 -0.80 -12.22 11.60
C ASP A 8 -1.99 -11.32 11.89
N ASN A 9 -3.04 -11.41 11.07
CA ASN A 9 -4.33 -10.78 11.33
C ASN A 9 -5.32 -11.88 11.72
N SER A 10 -5.43 -12.13 13.02
CA SER A 10 -6.50 -12.93 13.61
C SER A 10 -7.81 -12.14 13.56
N GLU A 11 -8.49 -12.18 12.42
CA GLU A 11 -9.89 -11.75 12.29
C GLU A 11 -10.84 -12.93 12.58
N GLU A 12 -12.02 -12.62 13.11
CA GLU A 12 -13.08 -13.59 13.40
C GLU A 12 -13.48 -14.36 12.13
N LEU A 13 -13.57 -15.68 12.27
CA LEU A 13 -13.94 -16.60 11.20
C LEU A 13 -15.46 -16.55 11.00
N THR A 14 -15.93 -16.00 9.89
CA THR A 14 -17.33 -16.14 9.45
C THR A 14 -17.46 -17.36 8.53
N PRO A 15 -18.12 -18.45 8.95
CA PRO A 15 -18.34 -19.62 8.12
C PRO A 15 -19.13 -19.27 6.87
N ARG A 16 -18.80 -19.89 5.72
CA ARG A 16 -19.48 -19.65 4.44
C ARG A 16 -20.72 -20.53 4.21
N VAL A 17 -20.91 -21.54 5.05
CA VAL A 17 -22.08 -22.43 5.04
C VAL A 17 -22.53 -22.73 6.46
N ASP A 18 -23.81 -23.01 6.63
CA ASP A 18 -24.37 -23.49 7.90
C ASP A 18 -23.83 -24.89 8.21
N ASN A 19 -23.27 -25.06 9.42
CA ASN A 19 -22.69 -26.31 9.90
C ASN A 19 -21.63 -26.92 8.95
N VAL A 20 -20.49 -26.24 8.84
CA VAL A 20 -19.36 -26.59 7.96
C VAL A 20 -18.91 -28.05 8.09
N GLU A 21 -18.88 -28.60 9.31
CA GLU A 21 -18.41 -29.98 9.54
C GLU A 21 -19.37 -31.02 8.95
N GLU A 22 -20.68 -30.79 9.03
CA GLU A 22 -21.68 -31.66 8.39
C GLU A 22 -21.63 -31.55 6.86
N TYR A 23 -21.40 -30.34 6.35
CA TYR A 23 -21.25 -30.11 4.91
C TYR A 23 -20.00 -30.81 4.35
N ILE A 24 -18.85 -30.70 5.01
CA ILE A 24 -17.61 -31.39 4.61
C ILE A 24 -17.83 -32.91 4.62
N ARG A 25 -18.47 -33.44 5.65
CA ARG A 25 -18.73 -34.88 5.76
C ARG A 25 -19.60 -35.41 4.61
N LYS A 26 -20.65 -34.67 4.23
CA LYS A 26 -21.50 -35.02 3.07
C LYS A 26 -20.72 -35.04 1.76
N LEU A 27 -19.75 -34.13 1.60
CA LEU A 27 -18.88 -34.11 0.42
C LEU A 27 -17.87 -35.26 0.42
N GLU A 28 -17.36 -35.67 1.57
CA GLU A 28 -16.41 -36.80 1.66
C GLU A 28 -17.07 -38.17 1.50
N ASP A 29 -18.33 -38.31 1.94
CA ASP A 29 -19.11 -39.55 1.88
C ASP A 29 -19.91 -39.71 0.56
N GLY A 30 -20.02 -38.65 -0.25
CA GLY A 30 -20.84 -38.59 -1.47
C GLY A 30 -20.08 -38.84 -2.78
N ASP A 31 -20.82 -38.96 -3.90
CA ASP A 31 -20.21 -38.94 -5.24
C ASP A 31 -19.86 -37.49 -5.63
N ILE A 32 -18.57 -37.20 -5.73
CA ILE A 32 -18.02 -35.85 -5.98
C ILE A 32 -17.87 -35.58 -7.49
N SER A 33 -18.68 -36.25 -8.32
CA SER A 33 -18.63 -36.16 -9.77
C SER A 33 -19.09 -34.80 -10.32
N GLU A 34 -19.95 -34.09 -9.56
CA GLU A 34 -20.42 -32.74 -9.89
C GLU A 34 -19.94 -31.72 -8.85
N LYS A 35 -19.52 -30.53 -9.31
CA LYS A 35 -19.06 -29.45 -8.44
C LYS A 35 -20.25 -28.76 -7.78
N THR A 36 -20.16 -28.49 -6.48
CA THR A 36 -21.14 -27.65 -5.80
C THR A 36 -20.92 -26.17 -6.12
N LYS A 37 -21.93 -25.34 -5.87
CA LYS A 37 -21.84 -23.88 -6.05
C LYS A 37 -20.70 -23.28 -5.23
N GLU A 38 -20.50 -23.76 -4.01
CA GLU A 38 -19.42 -23.32 -3.11
C GLU A 38 -18.04 -23.71 -3.67
N MET A 39 -17.93 -24.88 -4.29
CA MET A 39 -16.69 -25.29 -4.98
C MET A 39 -16.39 -24.34 -6.13
N GLU A 40 -17.36 -24.06 -7.00
CA GLU A 40 -17.19 -23.14 -8.13
C GLU A 40 -16.81 -21.72 -7.68
N GLU A 41 -17.44 -21.24 -6.61
CA GLU A 41 -17.14 -19.94 -6.01
C GLU A 41 -15.71 -19.90 -5.46
N TYR A 42 -15.28 -20.93 -4.72
CA TYR A 42 -13.91 -21.06 -4.25
C TYR A 42 -12.89 -21.11 -5.40
N GLU A 43 -13.14 -21.89 -6.45
CA GLU A 43 -12.19 -21.99 -7.56
C GLU A 43 -12.07 -20.66 -8.31
N LYS A 44 -13.18 -19.93 -8.44
CA LYS A 44 -13.23 -18.59 -9.06
C LYS A 44 -12.54 -17.53 -8.20
N GLU A 45 -12.77 -17.53 -6.89
CA GLU A 45 -12.16 -16.56 -5.96
C GLU A 45 -10.64 -16.77 -5.83
N THR A 46 -10.17 -18.01 -5.96
CA THR A 46 -8.83 -18.40 -5.49
C THR A 46 -7.91 -18.93 -6.57
N GLY A 47 -8.46 -19.31 -7.74
CA GLY A 47 -7.75 -19.98 -8.81
C GLY A 47 -7.28 -21.41 -8.46
N ARG A 48 -7.77 -22.00 -7.37
CA ARG A 48 -7.39 -23.34 -6.89
C ARG A 48 -8.50 -24.33 -7.14
N TYR A 49 -8.16 -25.61 -7.29
CA TYR A 49 -9.16 -26.65 -7.40
C TYR A 49 -9.79 -26.99 -6.04
N ALA A 50 -11.12 -27.03 -5.98
CA ALA A 50 -11.85 -27.48 -4.80
C ALA A 50 -11.72 -29.00 -4.62
N ILE A 51 -11.62 -29.72 -5.74
CA ILE A 51 -11.42 -31.16 -5.82
C ILE A 51 -10.10 -31.44 -6.53
N TRP A 52 -9.25 -32.29 -5.94
CA TRP A 52 -8.04 -32.79 -6.59
C TRP A 52 -7.96 -34.29 -6.45
N ARG A 53 -7.88 -35.01 -7.60
CA ARG A 53 -7.87 -36.48 -7.65
C ARG A 53 -9.04 -37.13 -6.88
N ASN A 54 -10.26 -36.61 -7.08
CA ASN A 54 -11.49 -37.03 -6.38
C ASN A 54 -11.47 -36.86 -4.86
N VAL A 55 -10.65 -35.95 -4.34
CA VAL A 55 -10.63 -35.61 -2.90
C VAL A 55 -10.87 -34.11 -2.74
N VAL A 56 -11.72 -33.76 -1.78
CA VAL A 56 -11.96 -32.37 -1.36
C VAL A 56 -10.68 -31.79 -0.76
N THR A 57 -10.19 -30.68 -1.32
CA THR A 57 -8.91 -30.11 -0.89
C THR A 57 -9.00 -29.46 0.49
N GLU A 58 -7.92 -29.55 1.26
CA GLU A 58 -7.84 -28.93 2.60
C GLU A 58 -8.00 -27.40 2.53
N SER A 59 -7.52 -26.78 1.46
CA SER A 59 -7.69 -25.34 1.23
C SER A 59 -9.15 -24.94 1.02
N PHE A 60 -9.97 -25.79 0.38
CA PHE A 60 -11.41 -25.57 0.25
C PHE A 60 -12.13 -25.74 1.59
N LYS A 61 -11.76 -26.77 2.38
CA LYS A 61 -12.31 -26.97 3.74
C LYS A 61 -12.05 -25.76 4.65
N ARG A 62 -10.83 -25.22 4.60
CA ARG A 62 -10.45 -24.01 5.35
C ARG A 62 -11.18 -22.77 4.86
N TRP A 63 -11.40 -22.63 3.56
CA TRP A 63 -12.20 -21.55 2.99
C TRP A 63 -13.67 -21.59 3.43
N LEU A 64 -14.28 -22.77 3.51
CA LEU A 64 -15.63 -22.95 4.03
C LEU A 64 -15.74 -22.50 5.50
N LYS A 65 -14.66 -22.68 6.28
CA LYS A 65 -14.53 -22.20 7.67
C LYS A 65 -14.31 -20.69 7.79
N GLY A 66 -14.23 -19.96 6.67
CA GLY A 66 -13.97 -18.53 6.66
C GLY A 66 -12.49 -18.15 6.77
N GLU A 67 -11.56 -19.11 6.64
CA GLU A 67 -10.14 -18.81 6.74
C GLU A 67 -9.60 -18.11 5.49
N LYS A 68 -8.77 -17.06 5.67
CA LYS A 68 -8.05 -16.41 4.57
C LYS A 68 -7.15 -17.41 3.85
N ILE A 69 -7.34 -17.54 2.54
CA ILE A 69 -6.49 -18.37 1.69
C ILE A 69 -5.27 -17.56 1.26
N TYR A 70 -4.10 -17.92 1.80
CA TYR A 70 -2.85 -17.24 1.47
C TYR A 70 -2.32 -17.63 0.09
N ASN A 71 -1.91 -16.64 -0.71
CA ASN A 71 -1.32 -16.85 -2.03
C ASN A 71 0.02 -17.61 -1.98
N ARG A 72 0.37 -18.35 -3.04
CA ARG A 72 1.51 -19.31 -3.08
C ARG A 72 2.85 -18.69 -3.50
N ASP A 73 2.87 -17.43 -3.90
CA ASP A 73 4.09 -16.69 -4.21
C ASP A 73 4.81 -16.27 -2.92
N LYS A 74 5.34 -17.29 -2.22
CA LYS A 74 6.14 -17.11 -1.01
C LYS A 74 7.58 -17.41 -1.35
N GLU A 75 8.44 -16.39 -1.29
CA GLU A 75 9.88 -16.61 -1.25
C GLU A 75 10.22 -17.35 0.05
N ARG A 76 10.78 -18.55 -0.07
CA ARG A 76 11.19 -19.38 1.07
C ARG A 76 12.67 -19.22 1.30
N ILE A 77 13.04 -18.83 2.51
CA ILE A 77 14.42 -18.81 2.95
C ILE A 77 14.64 -20.02 3.84
N SER A 78 15.45 -20.97 3.35
CA SER A 78 15.83 -22.17 4.09
C SER A 78 17.22 -21.98 4.71
N LEU A 79 17.30 -22.07 6.04
CA LEU A 79 18.57 -22.01 6.75
C LEU A 79 19.04 -23.42 7.09
N TYR A 80 20.22 -23.78 6.58
CA TYR A 80 20.95 -24.98 6.94
C TYR A 80 21.90 -24.66 8.11
N VAL A 81 21.66 -25.30 9.24
CA VAL A 81 22.45 -25.11 10.46
C VAL A 81 22.79 -26.46 11.06
N THR A 82 23.92 -26.55 11.76
CA THR A 82 24.31 -27.78 12.47
C THR A 82 23.32 -28.13 13.59
N ASP A 83 23.22 -29.41 13.97
CA ASP A 83 22.36 -29.84 15.07
C ASP A 83 22.68 -29.13 16.38
N LYS A 84 23.97 -28.87 16.64
CA LYS A 84 24.41 -28.08 17.80
C LYS A 84 23.83 -26.66 17.79
N THR A 85 23.82 -25.99 16.63
CA THR A 85 23.23 -24.65 16.47
C THR A 85 21.72 -24.70 16.63
N LYS A 86 21.06 -25.72 16.04
CA LYS A 86 19.62 -25.94 16.17
C LYS A 86 19.20 -26.11 17.64
N SER A 87 19.89 -26.94 18.40
CA SER A 87 19.61 -27.15 19.83
C SER A 87 19.80 -25.87 20.65
N LYS A 88 20.86 -25.10 20.39
CA LYS A 88 21.06 -23.81 21.05
C LYS A 88 19.92 -22.84 20.79
N TRP A 89 19.46 -22.74 19.54
CA TRP A 89 18.37 -21.86 19.17
C TRP A 89 17.04 -22.30 19.80
N GLN A 90 16.77 -23.60 19.84
CA GLN A 90 15.56 -24.13 20.49
C GLN A 90 15.54 -23.86 22.00
N ASN A 91 16.68 -23.97 22.67
CA ASN A 91 16.78 -23.62 24.10
C ASN A 91 16.57 -22.13 24.32
N PHE A 92 17.17 -21.28 23.48
CA PHE A 92 16.97 -19.83 23.56
C PHE A 92 15.50 -19.41 23.40
N ILE A 93 14.72 -20.06 22.52
CA ILE A 93 13.27 -19.81 22.42
C ILE A 93 12.60 -20.06 23.77
N LYS A 94 12.86 -21.22 24.40
CA LYS A 94 12.20 -21.62 25.65
C LYS A 94 12.43 -20.63 26.78
N ASP A 95 13.60 -19.99 26.79
CA ASP A 95 13.99 -19.00 27.79
C ASP A 95 13.60 -17.56 27.40
N SER A 96 12.85 -17.37 26.30
CA SER A 96 12.46 -16.08 25.75
C SER A 96 10.94 -15.99 25.49
N ASN A 97 10.39 -14.79 25.36
CA ASN A 97 8.95 -14.58 25.06
C ASN A 97 8.57 -14.82 23.59
N TYR A 98 9.37 -15.56 22.81
CA TYR A 98 9.09 -15.83 21.40
C TYR A 98 8.52 -17.23 21.24
N SER A 99 7.45 -17.35 20.44
CA SER A 99 6.81 -18.66 20.17
C SER A 99 7.63 -19.55 19.22
N THR A 100 8.45 -18.95 18.34
CA THR A 100 9.30 -19.67 17.37
C THR A 100 10.56 -18.86 17.03
N ILE A 101 11.64 -19.54 16.61
CA ILE A 101 12.84 -18.91 16.00
C ILE A 101 12.42 -18.09 14.78
N SER A 102 11.42 -18.57 14.03
CA SER A 102 10.93 -17.87 12.85
C SER A 102 10.33 -16.50 13.20
N LYS A 103 9.60 -16.41 14.32
CA LYS A 103 9.08 -15.14 14.84
C LYS A 103 10.19 -14.24 15.35
N LEU A 104 11.18 -14.79 16.07
CA LEU A 104 12.35 -14.05 16.52
C LEU A 104 13.10 -13.42 15.35
N ILE A 105 13.50 -14.21 14.35
CA ILE A 105 14.26 -13.73 13.19
C ILE A 105 13.46 -12.66 12.43
N ARG A 106 12.16 -12.85 12.22
CA ARG A 106 11.32 -11.82 11.59
C ARG A 106 11.31 -10.52 12.36
N ASN A 107 11.10 -10.59 13.67
CA ASN A 107 11.07 -9.40 14.51
C ASN A 107 12.45 -8.72 14.51
N SER A 108 13.55 -9.49 14.62
CA SER A 108 14.91 -8.95 14.58
C SER A 108 15.24 -8.31 13.22
N VAL A 109 14.82 -8.91 12.10
CA VAL A 109 15.02 -8.34 10.77
C VAL A 109 14.16 -7.09 10.59
N LYS A 110 12.90 -7.10 11.04
CA LYS A 110 12.02 -5.93 11.02
C LYS A 110 12.61 -4.78 11.84
N THR A 111 13.03 -5.05 13.08
CA THR A 111 13.72 -4.07 13.93
C THR A 111 15.02 -3.59 13.31
N PHE A 112 15.80 -4.47 12.68
CA PHE A 112 17.03 -4.07 11.98
C PHE A 112 16.73 -3.16 10.80
N ILE A 113 15.74 -3.46 9.96
CA ILE A 113 15.32 -2.61 8.85
C ILE A 113 14.83 -1.26 9.37
N GLU A 114 13.99 -1.24 10.41
CA GLU A 114 13.48 -0.02 11.05
C GLU A 114 14.62 0.83 11.64
N ASP A 115 15.59 0.20 12.31
CA ASP A 115 16.77 0.87 12.86
C ASP A 115 17.76 1.31 11.77
N PHE A 116 17.91 0.55 10.70
CA PHE A 116 18.80 0.86 9.57
C PHE A 116 18.28 2.06 8.78
N HIS A 117 16.95 2.15 8.59
CA HIS A 117 16.32 3.34 8.03
C HIS A 117 16.45 4.57 8.94
N LYS A 118 16.39 4.40 10.26
CA LYS A 118 16.50 5.50 11.24
C LYS A 118 17.91 5.98 11.56
N LYS A 119 18.94 5.11 11.53
CA LYS A 119 20.25 5.43 12.14
C LYS A 119 21.32 5.96 11.20
N GLU A 120 21.31 5.64 9.90
CA GLU A 120 22.37 6.12 8.98
C GLU A 120 21.92 7.22 8.03
N ILE A 121 20.62 7.34 7.74
CA ILE A 121 20.11 8.31 6.74
C ILE A 121 19.72 9.63 7.43
N ASP A 122 19.02 9.59 8.57
CA ASP A 122 18.39 10.78 9.14
C ASP A 122 19.36 11.81 9.76
N GLN A 123 20.59 11.44 10.13
CA GLN A 123 21.49 12.36 10.85
C GLN A 123 22.45 13.18 9.96
N GLU A 124 22.79 12.68 8.77
CA GLU A 124 23.65 13.42 7.80
C GLU A 124 22.86 14.01 6.63
N ILE A 125 21.82 13.32 6.14
CA ILE A 125 21.07 13.74 4.94
C ILE A 125 20.03 14.83 5.27
N SER A 126 19.53 14.88 6.51
CA SER A 126 18.68 15.96 7.01
C SER A 126 19.31 17.35 6.93
N LYS A 127 20.64 17.42 6.79
CA LYS A 127 21.43 18.65 6.64
C LYS A 127 21.67 19.05 5.18
N ILE A 128 21.36 18.19 4.20
CA ILE A 128 21.59 18.48 2.79
C ILE A 128 20.46 19.37 2.28
N ASN A 129 20.83 20.55 1.77
CA ASN A 129 19.89 21.52 1.21
C ASN A 129 19.02 20.85 0.11
N PRO A 130 17.69 20.99 0.13
CA PRO A 130 16.79 20.48 -0.92
C PRO A 130 17.21 20.88 -2.35
N LYS A 131 17.82 22.05 -2.52
CA LYS A 131 18.37 22.51 -3.79
C LYS A 131 19.59 21.68 -4.23
N THR A 132 20.43 21.26 -3.29
CA THR A 132 21.57 20.36 -3.55
C THR A 132 21.08 18.97 -3.95
N VAL A 133 20.04 18.45 -3.29
CA VAL A 133 19.41 17.17 -3.63
C VAL A 133 18.81 17.19 -5.03
N SER A 134 18.10 18.27 -5.37
CA SER A 134 17.56 18.49 -6.71
C SER A 134 18.68 18.57 -7.77
N ASN A 135 19.76 19.30 -7.49
CA ASN A 135 20.91 19.39 -8.40
C ASN A 135 21.59 18.04 -8.62
N ILE A 136 21.76 17.22 -7.57
CA ILE A 136 22.31 15.86 -7.67
C ILE A 136 21.37 14.97 -8.50
N SER A 137 20.06 15.06 -8.26
CA SER A 137 19.04 14.34 -9.06
C SER A 137 19.15 14.67 -10.54
N HIS A 138 19.19 15.95 -10.89
CA HIS A 138 19.34 16.39 -12.28
C HIS A 138 20.65 15.89 -12.90
N ALA A 139 21.77 16.06 -12.19
CA ALA A 139 23.08 15.61 -12.65
C ALA A 139 23.19 14.09 -12.85
N LEU A 140 22.41 13.28 -12.12
CA LEU A 140 22.35 11.83 -12.31
C LEU A 140 21.33 11.41 -13.39
N LYS A 141 20.22 12.12 -13.52
CA LYS A 141 19.19 11.82 -14.53
C LYS A 141 19.69 12.07 -15.94
N GLU A 142 20.43 13.15 -16.19
CA GLU A 142 20.94 13.51 -17.52
C GLU A 142 21.79 12.41 -18.21
N PRO A 143 22.85 11.86 -17.58
CA PRO A 143 23.59 10.75 -18.19
C PRO A 143 22.74 9.47 -18.29
N LEU A 144 21.82 9.24 -17.34
CA LEU A 144 20.95 8.07 -17.35
C LEU A 144 19.92 8.09 -18.49
N THR A 145 19.33 9.25 -18.77
CA THR A 145 18.45 9.47 -19.92
C THR A 145 19.19 9.15 -21.23
N SER A 146 20.46 9.54 -21.32
CA SER A 146 21.29 9.24 -22.49
C SER A 146 21.57 7.74 -22.62
N ILE A 147 21.96 7.07 -21.53
CA ILE A 147 22.22 5.61 -21.51
C ILE A 147 20.96 4.81 -21.88
N LYS A 148 19.81 5.18 -21.30
CA LYS A 148 18.50 4.57 -21.59
C LYS A 148 18.08 4.82 -23.04
N GLY A 149 18.23 6.06 -23.52
CA GLY A 149 17.87 6.44 -24.88
C GLY A 149 18.70 5.73 -25.94
N TYR A 150 20.04 5.70 -25.80
CA TYR A 150 20.91 5.02 -26.76
C TYR A 150 20.74 3.50 -26.72
N SER A 151 20.56 2.89 -25.54
CA SER A 151 20.29 1.44 -25.45
C SER A 151 18.94 1.09 -26.09
N GLN A 152 17.90 1.90 -25.88
CA GLN A 152 16.61 1.73 -26.56
C GLN A 152 16.73 1.85 -28.09
N LEU A 153 17.42 2.89 -28.60
CA LEU A 153 17.63 3.08 -30.03
C LEU A 153 18.37 1.91 -30.69
N LEU A 154 19.34 1.31 -30.00
CA LEU A 154 20.05 0.12 -30.48
C LEU A 154 19.14 -1.12 -30.50
N ILE A 155 18.29 -1.30 -29.49
CA ILE A 155 17.30 -2.38 -29.44
C ILE A 155 16.28 -2.24 -30.58
N GLU A 156 15.76 -1.04 -30.80
CA GLU A 156 14.69 -0.81 -31.78
C GLU A 156 15.20 -0.81 -33.23
N ASN A 157 16.32 -0.15 -33.51
CA ASN A 157 16.76 0.11 -34.89
C ASN A 157 17.85 -0.83 -35.39
N HIS A 158 18.52 -1.55 -34.48
CA HIS A 158 19.69 -2.35 -34.82
C HIS A 158 19.62 -3.80 -34.34
N SER A 159 18.54 -4.23 -33.66
CA SER A 159 18.36 -5.61 -33.18
C SER A 159 18.63 -6.68 -34.24
N ASN A 160 18.12 -6.50 -35.46
CA ASN A 160 18.29 -7.45 -36.56
C ASN A 160 19.72 -7.54 -37.12
N LYS A 161 20.61 -6.62 -36.74
CA LYS A 161 22.03 -6.56 -37.18
C LYS A 161 23.01 -6.94 -36.07
N LEU A 162 22.52 -7.08 -34.83
CA LEU A 162 23.32 -7.40 -33.66
C LEU A 162 23.22 -8.89 -33.38
N ASN A 163 24.30 -9.48 -32.84
CA ASN A 163 24.21 -10.86 -32.36
C ASN A 163 23.39 -10.91 -31.06
N GLU A 164 22.83 -12.09 -30.74
CA GLU A 164 21.96 -12.27 -29.58
C GLU A 164 22.64 -11.89 -28.25
N ASN A 165 23.91 -12.25 -28.07
CA ASN A 165 24.64 -11.94 -26.83
C ASN A 165 24.83 -10.43 -26.61
N VAL A 166 25.09 -9.68 -27.69
CA VAL A 166 25.21 -8.21 -27.66
C VAL A 166 23.84 -7.59 -27.41
N LEU A 167 22.79 -8.11 -28.04
CA LEU A 167 21.43 -7.64 -27.84
C LEU A 167 20.95 -7.87 -26.39
N GLU A 168 21.24 -9.04 -25.81
CA GLU A 168 20.99 -9.35 -24.40
C GLU A 168 21.77 -8.42 -23.47
N THR A 169 23.03 -8.12 -23.79
CA THR A 169 23.84 -7.17 -23.03
C THR A 169 23.22 -5.77 -23.05
N ILE A 170 22.75 -5.30 -24.21
CA ILE A 170 22.10 -3.98 -24.34
C ILE A 170 20.77 -3.94 -23.59
N ARG A 171 19.96 -5.02 -23.63
CA ARG A 171 18.74 -5.14 -22.83
C ARG A 171 19.04 -5.06 -21.33
N ASN A 172 20.06 -5.78 -20.87
CA ASN A 172 20.50 -5.71 -19.47
C ASN A 172 20.92 -4.28 -19.08
N ILE A 173 21.63 -3.56 -19.95
CA ILE A 173 21.98 -2.14 -19.70
C ILE A 173 20.71 -1.27 -19.59
N PHE A 174 19.74 -1.47 -20.48
CA PHE A 174 18.47 -0.74 -20.45
C PHE A 174 17.69 -1.03 -19.15
N ASP A 175 17.55 -2.30 -18.78
CA ASP A 175 16.83 -2.70 -17.56
C ASP A 175 17.51 -2.18 -16.28
N GLN A 176 18.85 -2.25 -16.22
CA GLN A 176 19.60 -1.66 -15.11
C GLN A 176 19.46 -0.14 -15.06
N SER A 177 19.33 0.53 -16.21
CA SER A 177 19.09 1.98 -16.26
C SER A 177 17.73 2.35 -15.65
N ILE A 178 16.68 1.56 -15.92
CA ILE A 178 15.35 1.73 -15.31
C ILE A 178 15.40 1.46 -13.81
N LEU A 179 16.10 0.40 -13.39
CA LEU A 179 16.26 0.08 -11.97
C LEU A 179 16.95 1.22 -11.23
N LEU A 180 17.99 1.80 -11.81
CA LEU A 180 18.72 2.92 -11.22
C LEU A 180 17.86 4.19 -11.18
N GLU A 181 17.09 4.48 -12.23
CA GLU A 181 16.14 5.60 -12.27
C GLU A 181 15.14 5.50 -11.11
N ASN A 182 14.55 4.31 -10.92
CA ASN A 182 13.60 4.05 -9.84
C ASN A 182 14.25 4.14 -8.45
N LYS A 183 15.49 3.69 -8.30
CA LYS A 183 16.24 3.84 -7.03
C LYS A 183 16.54 5.31 -6.72
N ILE A 184 16.90 6.11 -7.72
CA ILE A 184 17.12 7.55 -7.56
C ILE A 184 15.81 8.21 -7.14
N ILE A 185 14.69 7.91 -7.80
CA ILE A 185 13.37 8.45 -7.43
C ILE A 185 13.02 8.09 -5.99
N LYS A 186 13.09 6.80 -5.61
CA LYS A 186 12.83 6.36 -4.23
C LYS A 186 13.76 7.00 -3.21
N PHE A 187 15.04 7.14 -3.53
CA PHE A 187 16.00 7.81 -2.67
C PHE A 187 15.65 9.28 -2.49
N LEU A 188 15.25 9.98 -3.55
CA LEU A 188 14.80 11.38 -3.47
C LEU A 188 13.48 11.52 -2.70
N ASP A 189 12.56 10.58 -2.85
CA ASP A 189 11.32 10.51 -2.06
C ASP A 189 11.62 10.24 -0.58
N ASN A 190 12.67 9.48 -0.27
CA ASN A 190 13.15 9.24 1.10
C ASN A 190 14.00 10.39 1.68
N ILE A 191 14.69 11.18 0.84
CA ILE A 191 15.47 12.37 1.24
C ILE A 191 14.58 13.59 1.43
N LYS A 192 13.39 13.63 0.80
CA LYS A 192 12.32 14.47 1.33
C LYS A 192 12.10 13.99 2.76
N GLN A 193 12.69 14.73 3.70
CA GLN A 193 12.50 14.68 5.16
C GLN A 193 11.04 14.31 5.50
N PRO A 194 10.74 13.80 6.71
CA PRO A 194 9.36 13.76 7.22
C PRO A 194 8.77 15.14 6.99
N SER A 195 7.97 15.26 5.94
CA SER A 195 7.54 16.55 5.45
C SER A 195 6.72 17.11 6.58
N GLN A 196 7.00 18.36 6.94
CA GLN A 196 6.05 19.22 7.64
C GLN A 196 4.64 18.77 7.29
N SER A 197 3.90 18.32 8.31
CA SER A 197 2.58 17.70 8.15
C SER A 197 1.79 18.46 7.08
N PRO A 198 1.28 17.79 6.03
CA PRO A 198 0.72 18.49 4.89
C PRO A 198 -0.40 19.41 5.37
N ASP A 199 -0.44 20.65 4.87
CA ASP A 199 -1.51 21.56 5.21
C ASP A 199 -2.86 20.96 4.78
N ILE A 200 -2.88 20.36 3.58
CA ILE A 200 -4.04 19.67 3.02
C ILE A 200 -3.68 18.22 2.70
N LEU A 201 -4.50 17.27 3.17
CA LEU A 201 -4.54 15.90 2.65
C LEU A 201 -5.72 15.77 1.69
N LEU A 202 -5.44 15.49 0.42
CA LEU A 202 -6.45 15.24 -0.61
C LEU A 202 -6.55 13.74 -0.89
N ILE A 203 -7.74 13.17 -0.71
CA ILE A 203 -8.03 11.75 -0.96
C ILE A 203 -9.01 11.69 -2.14
N GLU A 204 -8.52 11.26 -3.30
CA GLU A 204 -9.20 11.38 -4.61
C GLU A 204 -8.62 10.32 -5.55
N ASP A 205 -9.43 9.61 -6.35
CA ASP A 205 -8.91 8.57 -7.26
C ASP A 205 -8.53 9.11 -8.65
N ASP A 206 -9.10 10.23 -9.08
CA ASP A 206 -8.73 10.89 -10.33
C ASP A 206 -7.41 11.67 -10.25
N LEU A 207 -6.39 11.15 -10.93
CA LEU A 207 -5.06 11.76 -10.98
C LEU A 207 -5.04 13.18 -11.57
N ALA A 208 -5.97 13.50 -12.48
CA ALA A 208 -6.05 14.84 -13.05
C ALA A 208 -6.54 15.86 -12.01
N THR A 209 -7.59 15.52 -11.27
CA THR A 209 -8.12 16.29 -10.14
C THR A 209 -7.08 16.45 -9.04
N ILE A 210 -6.37 15.37 -8.66
CA ILE A 210 -5.26 15.45 -7.69
C ILE A 210 -4.21 16.47 -8.13
N ARG A 211 -3.73 16.38 -9.38
CA ARG A 211 -2.69 17.29 -9.90
C ARG A 211 -3.16 18.74 -9.91
N LEU A 212 -4.41 18.97 -10.33
CA LEU A 212 -5.01 20.29 -10.39
C LEU A 212 -5.07 20.93 -9.00
N ILE A 213 -5.67 20.23 -8.03
CA ILE A 213 -5.89 20.75 -6.68
C ILE A 213 -4.55 20.92 -5.94
N THR A 214 -3.64 19.95 -6.07
CA THR A 214 -2.30 20.04 -5.48
C THR A 214 -1.56 21.26 -6.01
N SER A 215 -1.51 21.44 -7.34
CA SER A 215 -0.85 22.60 -7.96
C SER A 215 -1.50 23.92 -7.55
N TYR A 216 -2.82 23.95 -7.40
CA TYR A 216 -3.54 25.15 -6.97
C TYR A 216 -3.14 25.56 -5.55
N PHE A 217 -3.19 24.65 -4.57
CA PHE A 217 -2.80 24.97 -3.19
C PHE A 217 -1.30 25.27 -3.05
N GLU A 218 -0.44 24.56 -3.77
CA GLU A 218 1.00 24.85 -3.82
C GLU A 218 1.28 26.25 -4.38
N SER A 219 0.54 26.69 -5.41
CA SER A 219 0.66 28.05 -5.95
C SER A 219 0.25 29.15 -4.96
N LYS A 220 -0.52 28.77 -3.92
CA LYS A 220 -0.92 29.64 -2.80
C LYS A 220 -0.01 29.50 -1.58
N GLY A 221 1.06 28.70 -1.67
CA GLY A 221 2.05 28.53 -0.61
C GLY A 221 1.71 27.45 0.42
N TYR A 222 0.70 26.61 0.18
CA TYR A 222 0.33 25.51 1.06
C TYR A 222 0.90 24.18 0.59
N ASN A 223 1.29 23.32 1.52
CA ASN A 223 1.69 21.95 1.22
C ASN A 223 0.45 21.07 1.07
N CYS A 224 0.13 20.63 -0.15
CA CYS A 224 -0.98 19.72 -0.42
C CYS A 224 -0.45 18.35 -0.83
N LYS A 225 -0.91 17.28 -0.17
CA LYS A 225 -0.54 15.90 -0.49
C LYS A 225 -1.76 15.15 -1.01
N GLY A 226 -1.72 14.74 -2.28
CA GLY A 226 -2.74 13.90 -2.89
C GLY A 226 -2.46 12.40 -2.76
N VAL A 227 -3.48 11.63 -2.42
CA VAL A 227 -3.44 10.15 -2.39
C VAL A 227 -4.62 9.56 -3.15
N VAL A 228 -4.38 8.43 -3.80
CA VAL A 228 -5.27 7.85 -4.84
C VAL A 228 -6.34 6.88 -4.33
N SER A 229 -6.42 6.66 -3.01
CA SER A 229 -7.39 5.73 -2.43
C SER A 229 -7.63 6.02 -0.96
N GLY A 230 -8.75 5.54 -0.44
CA GLY A 230 -9.12 5.71 0.96
C GLY A 230 -8.11 5.09 1.92
N SER A 231 -7.64 3.88 1.60
CA SER A 231 -6.65 3.14 2.40
C SER A 231 -5.34 3.92 2.54
N LYS A 232 -4.87 4.56 1.45
CA LYS A 232 -3.68 5.42 1.49
C LYS A 232 -3.91 6.70 2.30
N GLY A 233 -5.13 7.26 2.24
CA GLY A 233 -5.51 8.39 3.10
C GLY A 233 -5.41 8.06 4.58
N ILE A 234 -5.96 6.92 5.00
CA ILE A 234 -5.89 6.46 6.39
C ILE A 234 -4.43 6.15 6.79
N GLU A 235 -3.64 5.55 5.90
CA GLU A 235 -2.21 5.31 6.14
C GLU A 235 -1.46 6.64 6.34
N GLU A 236 -1.75 7.65 5.54
CA GLU A 236 -1.12 8.96 5.63
C GLU A 236 -1.41 9.67 6.96
N LEU A 237 -2.64 9.51 7.49
CA LEU A 237 -3.02 10.06 8.80
C LEU A 237 -2.23 9.46 9.97
N LYS A 238 -1.72 8.23 9.83
CA LYS A 238 -0.85 7.62 10.85
C LYS A 238 0.54 8.26 10.88
N ASN A 239 0.97 8.85 9.78
CA ASN A 239 2.30 9.42 9.61
C ASN A 239 2.30 10.96 9.68
N SER A 240 1.12 11.60 9.56
CA SER A 240 0.97 13.05 9.53
C SER A 240 -0.41 13.51 10.02
N THR A 241 -0.49 14.73 10.54
CA THR A 241 -1.73 15.36 11.02
C THR A 241 -2.07 16.59 10.17
N PRO A 242 -2.81 16.42 9.07
CA PRO A 242 -3.09 17.54 8.18
C PRO A 242 -3.96 18.60 8.85
N LYS A 243 -3.88 19.85 8.37
CA LYS A 243 -4.74 20.93 8.89
C LYS A 243 -6.18 20.79 8.41
N VAL A 244 -6.38 20.24 7.22
CA VAL A 244 -7.69 19.97 6.58
C VAL A 244 -7.59 18.76 5.65
N ILE A 245 -8.70 18.02 5.52
CA ILE A 245 -8.83 16.88 4.62
C ILE A 245 -9.88 17.20 3.56
N LEU A 246 -9.51 17.02 2.30
CA LEU A 246 -10.44 17.00 1.18
C LEU A 246 -10.65 15.54 0.76
N LEU A 247 -11.88 15.08 0.75
CA LEU A 247 -12.19 13.65 0.63
C LEU A 247 -13.26 13.41 -0.43
N ASP A 248 -12.94 12.67 -1.49
CA ASP A 248 -13.98 12.15 -2.36
C ASP A 248 -14.82 11.10 -1.63
N ILE A 249 -16.12 11.14 -1.88
CA ILE A 249 -17.09 10.16 -1.39
C ILE A 249 -17.00 8.87 -2.21
N ILE A 250 -16.78 8.98 -3.53
CA ILE A 250 -16.72 7.84 -4.44
C ILE A 250 -15.26 7.49 -4.67
N LEU A 251 -14.75 6.52 -3.92
CA LEU A 251 -13.40 5.97 -4.08
C LEU A 251 -13.48 4.48 -4.45
N PRO A 252 -12.43 3.91 -5.07
CA PRO A 252 -12.46 2.53 -5.56
C PRO A 252 -12.41 1.47 -4.44
N ASP A 253 -11.93 1.81 -3.25
CA ASP A 253 -11.69 0.88 -2.14
C ASP A 253 -12.65 1.08 -0.96
N LEU A 254 -12.76 2.30 -0.45
CA LEU A 254 -13.56 2.62 0.74
C LEU A 254 -14.47 3.82 0.48
N SER A 255 -15.71 3.76 0.95
CA SER A 255 -16.62 4.91 0.88
C SER A 255 -16.06 6.11 1.65
N GLY A 256 -16.04 7.30 1.05
CA GLY A 256 -15.60 8.50 1.75
C GLY A 256 -16.46 8.86 2.96
N TYR A 257 -17.73 8.46 2.98
CA TYR A 257 -18.56 8.59 4.17
C TYR A 257 -18.04 7.75 5.34
N ASP A 258 -17.59 6.52 5.07
CA ASP A 258 -17.07 5.61 6.11
C ASP A 258 -15.71 6.10 6.61
N ILE A 259 -14.84 6.55 5.69
CA ILE A 259 -13.56 7.18 6.04
C ILE A 259 -13.78 8.39 6.94
N CYS A 260 -14.71 9.29 6.59
CA CYS A 260 -15.03 10.46 7.41
C CYS A 260 -15.50 10.06 8.81
N LYS A 261 -16.40 9.07 8.91
CA LYS A 261 -16.85 8.55 10.21
C LYS A 261 -15.70 7.99 11.04
N THR A 262 -14.79 7.24 10.42
CA THR A 262 -13.59 6.73 11.09
C THR A 262 -12.73 7.87 11.62
N ILE A 263 -12.44 8.88 10.79
CA ILE A 263 -11.65 10.06 11.18
C ILE A 263 -12.33 10.81 12.34
N LYS A 264 -13.64 11.06 12.24
CA LYS A 264 -14.40 11.83 13.25
C LYS A 264 -14.68 11.07 14.53
N SER A 265 -14.48 9.75 14.53
CA SER A 265 -14.59 8.89 15.73
C SER A 265 -13.26 8.69 16.44
N ASP A 266 -12.14 8.95 15.76
CA ASP A 266 -10.80 8.81 16.31
C ASP A 266 -10.42 10.04 17.16
N ASN A 267 -9.92 9.84 18.37
CA ASN A 267 -9.55 10.94 19.26
C ASN A 267 -8.40 11.79 18.73
N ASP A 268 -7.50 11.20 17.94
CA ASP A 268 -6.32 11.87 17.39
C ASP A 268 -6.69 12.71 16.16
N TYR A 269 -7.72 12.32 15.41
CA TYR A 269 -8.07 12.95 14.12
C TYR A 269 -9.41 13.70 14.11
N LYS A 270 -10.31 13.50 15.08
CA LYS A 270 -11.65 14.10 15.07
C LYS A 270 -11.68 15.62 14.98
N SER A 271 -10.61 16.29 15.39
CA SER A 271 -10.47 17.75 15.36
C SER A 271 -10.02 18.31 14.00
N ILE A 272 -9.62 17.42 13.08
CA ILE A 272 -9.24 17.80 11.72
C ILE A 272 -10.53 18.06 10.93
N PRO A 273 -10.68 19.24 10.31
CA PRO A 273 -11.78 19.52 9.41
C PRO A 273 -11.74 18.60 8.17
N VAL A 274 -12.88 18.03 7.80
CA VAL A 274 -13.07 17.14 6.66
C VAL A 274 -14.15 17.73 5.77
N PHE A 275 -13.77 18.03 4.52
CA PHE A 275 -14.68 18.50 3.48
C PHE A 275 -14.81 17.44 2.40
N PHE A 276 -16.05 17.10 2.04
CA PHE A 276 -16.27 16.23 0.90
C PHE A 276 -15.96 16.95 -0.41
N LEU A 277 -15.38 16.25 -1.38
CA LEU A 277 -15.15 16.75 -2.74
C LEU A 277 -15.78 15.76 -3.72
N THR A 278 -17.02 16.01 -4.16
CA THR A 278 -17.83 14.93 -4.75
C THR A 278 -18.68 15.37 -5.93
N ALA A 279 -18.99 14.42 -6.83
CA ALA A 279 -20.01 14.59 -7.88
C ALA A 279 -21.43 14.23 -7.41
N ILE A 280 -21.61 13.72 -6.17
CA ILE A 280 -22.93 13.43 -5.61
C ILE A 280 -23.70 14.74 -5.41
N ALA A 281 -25.01 14.72 -5.67
CA ALA A 281 -25.85 15.90 -5.55
C ALA A 281 -25.80 16.48 -4.12
N GLY A 282 -25.64 17.80 -3.99
CA GLY A 282 -25.51 18.46 -2.68
C GLY A 282 -26.64 18.14 -1.71
N SER A 283 -27.88 18.02 -2.18
CA SER A 283 -29.04 17.65 -1.34
C SER A 283 -28.96 16.24 -0.74
N GLU A 284 -28.17 15.34 -1.34
CA GLU A 284 -27.90 14.01 -0.80
C GLU A 284 -26.74 14.06 0.20
N VAL A 285 -25.68 14.81 -0.12
CA VAL A 285 -24.52 15.00 0.77
C VAL A 285 -24.95 15.70 2.07
N GLU A 286 -25.81 16.72 1.97
CA GLU A 286 -26.32 17.50 3.10
C GLU A 286 -26.97 16.60 4.17
N LYS A 287 -27.74 15.58 3.75
CA LYS A 287 -28.39 14.62 4.65
C LYS A 287 -27.39 13.74 5.41
N LYS A 288 -26.16 13.64 4.91
CA LYS A 288 -25.09 12.81 5.47
C LYS A 288 -24.08 13.60 6.29
N LEU A 289 -24.10 14.93 6.26
CA LEU A 289 -23.18 15.76 7.05
C LEU A 289 -23.32 15.48 8.55
N ASP A 290 -24.54 15.49 9.09
CA ASP A 290 -24.78 15.22 10.52
C ASP A 290 -24.33 13.81 10.93
N GLU A 291 -24.61 12.80 10.09
CA GLU A 291 -24.24 11.40 10.37
C GLU A 291 -22.72 11.18 10.33
N THR A 292 -22.02 11.89 9.45
CA THR A 292 -20.57 11.73 9.22
C THR A 292 -19.73 12.69 10.04
N LYS A 293 -20.35 13.76 10.56
CA LYS A 293 -19.73 14.91 11.22
C LYS A 293 -18.70 15.62 10.33
N ALA A 294 -18.87 15.56 9.01
CA ALA A 294 -18.07 16.34 8.07
C ALA A 294 -18.36 17.84 8.27
N ASP A 295 -17.36 18.68 8.00
CA ASP A 295 -17.44 20.12 8.22
C ASP A 295 -18.04 20.86 7.03
N GLY A 296 -18.06 20.23 5.84
CA GLY A 296 -18.71 20.78 4.66
C GLY A 296 -18.50 19.92 3.42
N TYR A 297 -18.85 20.46 2.26
CA TYR A 297 -18.64 19.81 0.97
C TYR A 297 -18.43 20.81 -0.17
N ILE A 298 -17.74 20.35 -1.20
CA ILE A 298 -17.49 21.05 -2.47
C ILE A 298 -17.97 20.11 -3.59
N LEU A 299 -18.82 20.63 -4.47
CA LEU A 299 -19.40 19.85 -5.57
C LEU A 299 -18.50 19.89 -6.80
N LYS A 300 -18.34 18.75 -7.46
CA LYS A 300 -17.76 18.65 -8.81
C LYS A 300 -18.87 18.90 -9.85
N PRO A 301 -18.64 19.71 -10.90
CA PRO A 301 -17.45 20.54 -11.12
C PRO A 301 -17.41 21.76 -10.18
N PHE A 302 -16.20 22.12 -9.74
CA PHE A 302 -15.96 23.25 -8.83
C PHE A 302 -15.20 24.38 -9.52
N ASN A 303 -15.31 25.58 -8.95
CA ASN A 303 -14.46 26.73 -9.21
C ASN A 303 -13.42 26.89 -8.09
N PHE A 304 -12.34 27.61 -8.37
CA PHE A 304 -11.31 27.89 -7.35
C PHE A 304 -11.82 28.73 -6.16
N SER A 305 -12.90 29.49 -6.34
CA SER A 305 -13.60 30.22 -5.27
C SER A 305 -14.27 29.29 -4.26
N ASP A 306 -14.61 28.07 -4.65
CA ASP A 306 -15.32 27.12 -3.78
C ASP A 306 -14.43 26.60 -2.63
N PHE A 307 -13.12 26.89 -2.69
CA PHE A 307 -12.15 26.57 -1.65
C PHE A 307 -11.90 27.72 -0.65
N GLU A 308 -12.67 28.82 -0.70
CA GLU A 308 -12.51 29.98 0.19
C GLU A 308 -12.52 29.57 1.68
N GLU A 309 -13.49 28.74 2.08
CA GLU A 309 -13.59 28.25 3.46
C GLU A 309 -12.36 27.42 3.88
N ILE A 310 -11.77 26.66 2.96
CA ILE A 310 -10.54 25.91 3.21
C ILE A 310 -9.38 26.86 3.50
N PHE A 311 -9.27 27.97 2.76
CA PHE A 311 -8.25 28.98 3.03
C PHE A 311 -8.45 29.69 4.37
N GLU A 312 -9.69 29.94 4.79
CA GLU A 312 -9.97 30.50 6.12
C GLU A 312 -9.47 29.58 7.24
N ILE A 313 -9.73 28.27 7.12
CA ILE A 313 -9.24 27.26 8.08
C ILE A 313 -7.70 27.25 8.14
N LEU A 314 -7.06 27.27 6.97
CA LEU A 314 -5.60 27.22 6.86
C LEU A 314 -4.91 28.46 7.44
N ASN A 315 -5.53 29.63 7.28
CA ASN A 315 -5.04 30.90 7.81
C ASN A 315 -5.24 31.01 9.33
N ASN A 316 -6.39 30.55 9.86
CA ASN A 316 -6.74 30.72 11.28
C ASN A 316 -5.92 29.83 12.24
N LYS A 317 -5.31 28.74 11.77
CA LYS A 317 -4.45 27.86 12.60
C LYS A 317 -2.96 28.24 12.61
N SER A 318 -2.58 29.37 12.00
CA SER A 318 -1.19 29.84 11.92
C SER A 318 -0.83 30.91 12.97
N SER A 319 -1.64 31.08 14.03
CA SER A 319 -1.43 32.05 15.13
C SER A 319 -1.13 31.38 16.47
#